data_AF-A0A9X4HU09-F1
#
_entry.id   AF-A0A9X4HU09-F1
#
_cell.length_a   1.000
_cell.length_b   1.000
_cell.length_c   1.000
_cell.angle_alpha   90.00
_cell.angle_beta   90.00
_cell.angle_gamma   90.00
#
_symmetry.space_group_name_H-M   'P 1'
#
loop_
_entity.id
_entity.type
_entity.pdbx_description
1 polymer ?
#
loop_
_entity_poly.entity_id
_entity_poly.type
_entity_poly.pdbx_seq_one_letter_code
_entity_poly.pdbx_strand_id
1 'polypeptide(L)'
;MRAIFSGNSFKLLTCLAVGVVLASCSSNRPSQQSSGNVVRTQPGLDINRAHKDGAPWWDVDVNKIPDATPTVHTGNYKANPYTVLGKTYYPMQDSRNYRAEGTASWYGTKFHGQNTANGELYDLYGMSAAHKTLPLPAYVRVTNLANGRSVILRVNDRGPFYSDRIIDLSYAAAKKLGYAEIGTAHVRVEGIDPQQWWAQRGQTPPMVLKEPQVAQTQAIPASTGRVEQWTPPPQQHAAPVVPVQVAGNNVPAGSGGSFLQVGAFANPDAAELLRSKLSSMVSAPVFISSIVRNQQTLHRVRLGPINSQGEIQQAQDSIRLANLGQAKLVTAD
;
A
#
# COMPACT_ATOMS: atom_id res chain seq x y z
N MET A 1 8.74 36.17 -73.14
CA MET A 1 8.84 34.92 -72.35
C MET A 1 7.90 35.04 -71.14
N ARG A 2 6.95 34.09 -71.05
CA ARG A 2 6.23 33.51 -69.86
C ARG A 2 6.12 34.33 -68.55
N ALA A 3 5.05 34.32 -67.76
CA ALA A 3 3.67 33.86 -67.80
C ALA A 3 3.00 34.32 -66.46
N ILE A 4 1.83 34.96 -66.58
CA ILE A 4 0.57 34.98 -65.79
C ILE A 4 0.50 34.55 -64.29
N PHE A 5 -0.19 35.39 -63.49
CA PHE A 5 -1.37 35.20 -62.58
C PHE A 5 -1.20 35.91 -61.22
N SER A 6 -1.90 37.04 -61.00
CA SER A 6 -3.19 37.22 -60.28
C SER A 6 -3.10 37.03 -58.76
N GLY A 7 -3.74 37.82 -57.90
CA GLY A 7 -4.74 38.87 -58.07
C GLY A 7 -5.20 39.24 -56.65
N ASN A 8 -5.59 40.50 -56.44
CA ASN A 8 -6.23 40.89 -55.19
C ASN A 8 -7.08 42.14 -55.40
N SER A 9 -8.11 42.24 -54.56
CA SER A 9 -8.97 43.39 -54.27
C SER A 9 -10.29 43.45 -55.06
N PHE A 10 -11.45 43.77 -54.50
CA PHE A 10 -12.01 43.88 -53.14
C PHE A 10 -13.47 44.37 -53.38
N LYS A 11 -14.38 44.17 -52.39
CA LYS A 11 -15.68 44.87 -52.22
C LYS A 11 -16.86 44.36 -53.09
N LEU A 12 -18.11 44.28 -52.63
CA LEU A 12 -18.80 44.92 -51.50
C LEU A 12 -20.18 44.25 -51.23
N LEU A 13 -20.63 44.36 -49.97
CA LEU A 13 -22.02 44.59 -49.52
C LEU A 13 -23.10 43.49 -49.64
N THR A 14 -23.64 43.03 -48.50
CA THR A 14 -24.96 43.48 -48.00
C THR A 14 -25.28 42.95 -46.60
N CYS A 15 -25.73 43.86 -45.75
CA CYS A 15 -26.26 43.64 -44.40
C CYS A 15 -27.74 43.23 -44.47
N LEU A 16 -28.20 42.33 -43.58
CA LEU A 16 -29.44 42.57 -42.85
C LEU A 16 -29.51 41.71 -41.59
N ALA A 17 -29.58 42.38 -40.44
CA ALA A 17 -29.86 41.81 -39.14
C ALA A 17 -31.36 41.95 -38.83
N VAL A 18 -31.99 40.90 -38.28
CA VAL A 18 -33.26 41.00 -37.55
C VAL A 18 -33.06 40.29 -36.22
N GLY A 19 -33.02 41.09 -35.15
CA GLY A 19 -33.03 40.63 -33.78
C GLY A 19 -34.45 40.55 -33.24
N VAL A 20 -34.76 39.47 -32.53
CA VAL A 20 -35.89 39.41 -31.60
C VAL A 20 -35.30 39.35 -30.20
N VAL A 21 -35.52 40.43 -29.46
CA VAL A 21 -35.21 40.60 -28.05
C VAL A 21 -36.38 40.03 -27.24
N LEU A 22 -36.11 39.03 -26.40
CA LEU A 22 -36.94 38.76 -25.23
C LEU A 22 -36.08 38.98 -23.99
N ALA A 23 -36.30 40.14 -23.38
CA ALA A 23 -35.83 40.46 -22.04
C ALA A 23 -36.73 39.73 -21.04
N SER A 24 -36.14 38.83 -20.25
CA SER A 24 -36.74 38.39 -18.98
C SER A 24 -35.78 38.77 -17.86
N CYS A 25 -36.09 39.88 -17.22
CA CYS A 25 -35.48 40.27 -15.96
C CYS A 25 -36.05 39.40 -14.84
N SER A 26 -35.24 38.52 -14.26
CA SER A 26 -35.44 38.09 -12.88
C SER A 26 -34.14 38.29 -12.11
N SER A 27 -34.18 39.31 -11.27
CA SER A 27 -33.17 39.74 -10.33
C SER A 27 -32.89 38.68 -9.27
N ASN A 28 -31.63 38.25 -9.13
CA ASN A 28 -31.11 37.65 -7.91
C ASN A 28 -29.66 38.11 -7.65
N ARG A 29 -29.40 38.40 -6.36
CA ARG A 29 -28.25 39.11 -5.79
C ARG A 29 -26.88 38.48 -6.15
N PRO A 30 -25.79 39.26 -6.19
CA PRO A 30 -24.46 38.71 -6.41
C PRO A 30 -23.99 37.95 -5.17
N SER A 31 -23.70 36.66 -5.32
CA SER A 31 -22.89 35.91 -4.37
C SER A 31 -21.42 36.30 -4.56
N GLN A 32 -20.87 36.89 -3.51
CA GLN A 32 -19.43 36.96 -3.29
C GLN A 32 -18.87 35.53 -3.26
N GLN A 33 -17.99 35.15 -4.20
CA GLN A 33 -17.08 34.04 -3.97
C GLN A 33 -15.84 34.12 -4.87
N SER A 34 -14.77 34.58 -4.24
CA SER A 34 -13.37 34.15 -4.38
C SER A 34 -12.96 33.48 -5.69
N SER A 35 -12.15 34.20 -6.45
CA SER A 35 -11.22 33.67 -7.45
C SER A 35 -10.27 32.65 -6.83
N GLY A 36 -10.70 31.39 -6.77
CA GLY A 36 -9.84 30.23 -6.57
C GLY A 36 -9.27 29.76 -7.90
N ASN A 37 -7.95 29.63 -7.99
CA ASN A 37 -7.29 28.99 -9.12
C ASN A 37 -7.86 27.59 -9.35
N VAL A 38 -8.62 27.42 -10.43
CA VAL A 38 -9.04 26.11 -10.93
C VAL A 38 -7.81 25.44 -11.53
N VAL A 39 -7.14 24.61 -10.74
CA VAL A 39 -6.18 23.62 -11.28
C VAL A 39 -7.02 22.59 -12.04
N ARG A 40 -7.02 22.74 -13.36
CA ARG A 40 -7.63 21.80 -14.30
C ARG A 40 -6.95 20.44 -14.13
N THR A 41 -7.68 19.46 -13.62
CA THR A 41 -7.24 18.07 -13.56
C THR A 41 -6.93 17.56 -14.97
N GLN A 42 -5.71 17.04 -15.17
CA GLN A 42 -5.37 16.30 -16.39
C GLN A 42 -6.26 15.05 -16.51
N PRO A 43 -6.72 14.65 -17.71
CA PRO A 43 -7.49 13.42 -17.87
C PRO A 43 -6.57 12.22 -17.63
N GLY A 44 -6.86 11.42 -16.59
CA GLY A 44 -6.21 10.11 -16.38
C GLY A 44 -5.63 9.82 -15.00
N LEU A 45 -5.68 10.72 -14.02
CA LEU A 45 -5.26 10.41 -12.65
C LEU A 45 -6.49 10.30 -11.74
N ASP A 46 -7.12 9.12 -11.73
CA ASP A 46 -8.12 8.78 -10.71
C ASP A 46 -7.42 8.33 -9.43
N ILE A 47 -7.11 9.32 -8.58
CA ILE A 47 -6.53 9.13 -7.24
C ILE A 47 -7.43 8.31 -6.30
N ASN A 48 -8.73 8.16 -6.61
CA ASN A 48 -9.67 7.45 -5.73
C ASN A 48 -9.58 5.92 -5.86
N ARG A 49 -8.87 5.38 -6.86
CA ARG A 49 -8.60 3.94 -6.97
C ARG A 49 -7.38 3.48 -6.16
N ALA A 50 -6.50 4.40 -5.75
CA ALA A 50 -5.32 4.14 -4.93
C ALA A 50 -5.63 3.63 -3.50
N HIS A 51 -6.91 3.55 -3.12
CA HIS A 51 -7.37 2.99 -1.84
C HIS A 51 -7.35 1.45 -1.78
N LYS A 52 -7.19 0.75 -2.91
CA LYS A 52 -6.95 -0.70 -2.93
C LYS A 52 -5.44 -0.96 -3.06
N ASP A 53 -4.90 -1.68 -2.09
CA ASP A 53 -3.49 -2.09 -2.14
C ASP A 53 -3.27 -3.10 -3.26
N GLY A 54 -2.14 -2.99 -3.96
CA GLY A 54 -1.85 -3.81 -5.13
C GLY A 54 -0.85 -3.16 -6.10
N ALA A 55 -0.77 -3.75 -7.28
CA ALA A 55 0.17 -3.34 -8.32
C ALA A 55 -0.31 -2.02 -8.96
N PRO A 56 0.59 -1.16 -9.42
CA PRO A 56 0.21 -0.01 -10.24
C PRO A 56 -0.50 -0.51 -11.51
N TRP A 57 -1.47 0.26 -11.98
CA TRP A 57 -2.27 -0.05 -13.17
C TRP A 57 -1.62 0.43 -14.48
N TRP A 58 -0.43 1.03 -14.39
CA TRP A 58 0.44 1.37 -15.49
C TRP A 58 1.74 0.58 -15.39
N ASP A 59 2.33 0.24 -16.54
CA ASP A 59 3.60 -0.47 -16.59
C ASP A 59 4.78 0.51 -16.69
N VAL A 60 5.86 0.22 -15.96
CA VAL A 60 7.15 0.87 -16.06
C VAL A 60 8.19 -0.20 -16.35
N ASP A 61 9.08 0.09 -17.31
CA ASP A 61 10.24 -0.76 -17.60
C ASP A 61 11.25 -0.69 -16.45
N VAL A 62 11.11 -1.63 -15.50
CA VAL A 62 11.95 -1.70 -14.31
C VAL A 62 13.42 -2.05 -14.60
N ASN A 63 13.75 -2.49 -15.82
CA ASN A 63 15.14 -2.76 -16.19
C ASN A 63 15.97 -1.46 -16.30
N LYS A 64 15.30 -0.33 -16.52
CA LYS A 64 15.93 1.00 -16.55
C LYS A 64 16.16 1.60 -15.16
N ILE A 65 15.57 1.01 -14.13
CA ILE A 65 15.73 1.47 -12.75
C ILE A 65 17.01 0.83 -12.20
N PRO A 66 18.06 1.62 -11.88
CA PRO A 66 19.28 1.08 -11.29
C PRO A 66 18.99 0.54 -9.88
N ASP A 67 19.77 -0.45 -9.46
CA ASP A 67 19.75 -0.94 -8.08
C ASP A 67 20.16 0.17 -7.10
N ALA A 68 19.86 -0.03 -5.82
CA ALA A 68 20.31 0.90 -4.79
C ALA A 68 21.83 0.90 -4.69
N THR A 69 22.43 2.10 -4.72
CA THR A 69 23.88 2.26 -4.51
C THR A 69 24.17 2.33 -3.01
N PRO A 70 24.97 1.41 -2.44
CA PRO A 70 25.36 1.45 -1.03
C PRO A 70 26.11 2.74 -0.69
N THR A 71 25.75 3.37 0.42
CA THR A 71 26.45 4.56 0.93
C THR A 71 26.82 4.34 2.39
N VAL A 72 27.96 4.89 2.82
CA VAL A 72 28.34 4.84 4.24
C VAL A 72 27.44 5.79 5.02
N HIS A 73 26.77 5.26 6.05
CA HIS A 73 25.96 6.06 6.98
C HIS A 73 26.86 6.56 8.12
N THR A 74 26.90 7.87 8.33
CA THR A 74 27.74 8.51 9.35
C THR A 74 26.96 8.94 10.60
N GLY A 75 25.64 8.79 10.59
CA GLY A 75 24.76 9.11 11.72
C GLY A 75 24.40 7.90 12.58
N ASN A 76 23.56 8.14 13.59
CA ASN A 76 23.00 7.05 14.39
C ASN A 76 22.09 6.17 13.51
N TYR A 77 22.21 4.85 13.65
CA TYR A 77 21.25 3.93 13.08
C TYR A 77 19.98 3.93 13.91
N LYS A 78 18.80 3.89 13.26
CA LYS A 78 17.53 3.72 13.96
C LYS A 78 17.35 2.27 14.36
N ALA A 79 17.94 1.88 15.50
CA ALA A 79 17.96 0.51 16.00
C ALA A 79 17.31 0.34 17.39
N ASN A 80 16.51 1.31 17.84
CA ASN A 80 15.78 1.21 19.10
C ASN A 80 14.71 0.09 19.05
N PRO A 81 14.53 -0.68 20.14
CA PRO A 81 13.43 -1.64 20.25
C PRO A 81 12.08 -0.97 20.04
N TYR A 82 11.13 -1.70 19.46
CA TYR A 82 9.80 -1.18 19.16
C TYR A 82 8.75 -2.29 19.21
N THR A 83 7.50 -1.93 19.47
CA THR A 83 6.38 -2.88 19.61
C THR A 83 5.33 -2.61 18.55
N VAL A 84 4.95 -3.67 17.83
CA VAL A 84 3.87 -3.64 16.82
C VAL A 84 3.02 -4.89 17.01
N LEU A 85 1.70 -4.73 17.03
CA LEU A 85 0.73 -5.83 17.23
C LEU A 85 1.01 -6.69 18.48
N GLY A 86 1.43 -6.06 19.58
CA GLY A 86 1.75 -6.75 20.84
C GLY A 86 3.07 -7.55 20.84
N LYS A 87 3.83 -7.54 19.73
CA LYS A 87 5.15 -8.16 19.63
C LYS A 87 6.26 -7.11 19.67
N THR A 88 7.23 -7.30 20.55
CA THR A 88 8.43 -6.45 20.65
C THR A 88 9.52 -6.98 19.74
N TYR A 89 10.12 -6.09 18.97
CA TYR A 89 11.24 -6.35 18.06
C TYR A 89 12.49 -5.63 18.55
N TYR A 90 13.63 -6.28 18.37
CA TYR A 90 14.94 -5.78 18.76
C TYR A 90 15.81 -5.66 17.51
N PRO A 91 15.90 -4.47 16.88
CA PRO A 91 16.78 -4.27 15.75
C PRO A 91 18.25 -4.52 16.10
N MET A 92 18.95 -5.11 15.14
CA MET A 92 20.39 -5.28 15.15
C MET A 92 21.07 -3.93 14.93
N GLN A 93 22.27 -3.78 15.51
CA GLN A 93 23.11 -2.59 15.33
C GLN A 93 23.95 -2.64 14.07
N ASP A 94 24.12 -3.84 13.50
CA ASP A 94 24.96 -4.09 12.33
C ASP A 94 24.25 -5.04 11.37
N SER A 95 24.39 -4.77 10.08
CA SER A 95 23.85 -5.58 8.98
C SER A 95 24.91 -6.30 8.17
N ARG A 96 26.20 -5.98 8.33
CA ARG A 96 27.27 -6.41 7.41
C ARG A 96 27.38 -7.93 7.25
N ASN A 97 27.13 -8.67 8.33
CA ASN A 97 27.18 -10.14 8.33
C ASN A 97 25.79 -10.79 8.32
N TYR A 98 24.73 -10.01 8.09
CA TYR A 98 23.38 -10.54 8.05
C TYR A 98 23.19 -11.48 6.87
N ARG A 99 22.63 -12.66 7.14
CA ARG A 99 22.23 -13.62 6.11
C ARG A 99 21.02 -14.41 6.57
N ALA A 100 19.97 -14.43 5.77
CA ALA A 100 18.78 -15.23 6.02
C ALA A 100 18.13 -15.68 4.71
N GLU A 101 17.40 -16.79 4.79
CA GLU A 101 16.52 -17.26 3.72
C GLU A 101 15.09 -17.32 4.25
N GLY A 102 14.11 -17.02 3.40
CA GLY A 102 12.72 -16.94 3.82
C GLY A 102 11.81 -16.35 2.75
N THR A 103 10.54 -16.18 3.12
CA THR A 103 9.53 -15.64 2.20
C THR A 103 9.65 -14.12 2.13
N ALA A 104 9.73 -13.59 0.91
CA ALA A 104 9.57 -12.17 0.61
C ALA A 104 8.18 -11.88 0.07
N SER A 105 7.69 -10.66 0.32
CA SER A 105 6.59 -10.07 -0.45
C SER A 105 6.96 -8.69 -0.98
N TRP A 106 5.96 -7.90 -1.37
CA TRP A 106 6.10 -6.51 -1.74
C TRP A 106 4.87 -5.72 -1.32
N TYR A 107 5.07 -4.43 -1.07
CA TYR A 107 4.00 -3.52 -0.59
C TYR A 107 3.57 -2.59 -1.72
N GLY A 108 2.26 -2.43 -1.91
CA GLY A 108 1.69 -1.85 -3.12
C GLY A 108 1.34 -0.37 -3.02
N THR A 109 0.50 0.08 -3.95
CA THR A 109 0.17 1.49 -4.20
C THR A 109 -0.35 2.25 -2.97
N LYS A 110 -0.95 1.57 -1.99
CA LYS A 110 -1.51 2.20 -0.79
C LYS A 110 -0.46 2.94 0.04
N PHE A 111 0.78 2.46 0.03
CA PHE A 111 1.86 3.03 0.82
C PHE A 111 2.60 4.15 0.07
N HIS A 112 2.39 4.30 -1.24
CA HIS A 112 3.16 5.22 -2.05
C HIS A 112 3.02 6.66 -1.56
N GLY A 113 4.15 7.36 -1.41
CA GLY A 113 4.21 8.71 -0.86
C GLY A 113 3.96 8.80 0.64
N GLN A 114 3.86 7.69 1.37
CA GLN A 114 3.81 7.68 2.83
C GLN A 114 5.23 7.64 3.42
N ASN A 115 5.38 8.16 4.64
CA ASN A 115 6.66 8.08 5.35
C ASN A 115 6.96 6.63 5.77
N THR A 116 8.15 6.17 5.45
CA THR A 116 8.76 4.95 5.97
C THR A 116 9.25 5.16 7.41
N ALA A 117 9.64 4.08 8.08
CA ALA A 117 10.13 4.14 9.45
C ALA A 117 11.38 5.02 9.64
N ASN A 118 12.22 5.24 8.62
CA ASN A 118 13.35 6.18 8.73
C ASN A 118 13.01 7.61 8.27
N GLY A 119 11.75 7.87 7.89
CA GLY A 119 11.25 9.19 7.48
C GLY A 119 11.34 9.47 5.98
N GLU A 120 11.97 8.61 5.19
CA GLU A 120 11.97 8.71 3.72
C GLU A 120 10.55 8.42 3.18
N LEU A 121 10.16 9.06 2.08
CA LEU A 121 8.92 8.73 1.38
C LEU A 121 9.07 7.38 0.68
N TYR A 122 8.06 6.52 0.81
CA TYR A 122 8.03 5.28 0.04
C TYR A 122 7.72 5.55 -1.43
N ASP A 123 8.65 5.13 -2.30
CA ASP A 123 8.47 5.06 -3.74
C ASP A 123 8.34 3.60 -4.19
N LEU A 124 7.24 3.28 -4.86
CA LEU A 124 6.98 1.94 -5.40
C LEU A 124 7.98 1.55 -6.51
N TYR A 125 8.60 2.55 -7.15
CA TYR A 125 9.69 2.37 -8.11
C TYR A 125 11.09 2.57 -7.51
N GLY A 126 11.17 2.94 -6.23
CA GLY A 126 12.43 3.02 -5.50
C GLY A 126 12.99 1.62 -5.23
N MET A 127 14.32 1.48 -5.20
CA MET A 127 14.96 0.20 -4.85
C MET A 127 15.10 0.07 -3.32
N SER A 128 13.96 -0.07 -2.65
CA SER A 128 13.84 -0.11 -1.19
C SER A 128 13.19 -1.39 -0.66
N ALA A 129 13.34 -1.62 0.65
CA ALA A 129 12.70 -2.72 1.37
C ALA A 129 12.39 -2.37 2.83
N ALA A 130 11.42 -3.09 3.39
CA ALA A 130 11.10 -3.11 4.81
C ALA A 130 11.65 -4.38 5.47
N HIS A 131 12.29 -4.23 6.63
CA HIS A 131 12.80 -5.37 7.42
C HIS A 131 12.56 -5.17 8.92
N LYS A 132 12.25 -6.27 9.62
CA LYS A 132 11.90 -6.29 11.06
C LYS A 132 13.04 -5.80 11.94
N THR A 133 14.27 -6.25 11.67
CA THR A 133 15.38 -6.11 12.63
C THR A 133 16.68 -5.59 12.04
N LEU A 134 16.75 -5.21 10.76
CA LEU A 134 18.00 -4.64 10.23
C LEU A 134 18.13 -3.19 10.73
N PRO A 135 19.34 -2.67 10.98
CA PRO A 135 19.52 -1.25 11.25
C PRO A 135 18.96 -0.41 10.10
N LEU A 136 18.43 0.77 10.38
CA LEU A 136 18.00 1.70 9.34
C LEU A 136 18.91 2.95 9.33
N PRO A 137 19.41 3.36 8.16
CA PRO A 137 19.36 2.61 6.90
C PRO A 137 20.31 1.41 6.89
N ALA A 138 20.02 0.42 6.04
CA ALA A 138 20.96 -0.65 5.69
C ALA A 138 20.90 -0.96 4.19
N TYR A 139 21.86 -1.72 3.68
CA TYR A 139 21.84 -2.21 2.31
C TYR A 139 21.86 -3.74 2.31
N VAL A 140 21.05 -4.34 1.43
CA VAL A 140 20.97 -5.78 1.28
C VAL A 140 20.99 -6.18 -0.18
N ARG A 141 21.61 -7.33 -0.47
CA ARG A 141 21.40 -8.08 -1.71
C ARG A 141 20.26 -9.06 -1.45
N VAL A 142 19.24 -9.02 -2.29
CA VAL A 142 18.14 -9.99 -2.26
C VAL A 142 18.23 -10.84 -3.52
N THR A 143 18.27 -12.15 -3.35
CA THR A 143 18.30 -13.13 -4.45
C THR A 143 17.05 -13.97 -4.43
N ASN A 144 16.31 -14.01 -5.54
CA ASN A 144 15.20 -14.95 -5.72
C ASN A 144 15.77 -16.34 -6.01
N LEU A 145 15.50 -17.28 -5.10
CA LEU A 145 16.09 -18.62 -5.16
C LEU A 145 15.50 -19.50 -6.28
N ALA A 146 14.32 -19.14 -6.80
CA ALA A 146 13.69 -19.88 -7.88
C ALA A 146 14.31 -19.62 -9.26
N ASN A 147 14.90 -18.43 -9.47
CA ASN A 147 15.43 -18.04 -10.78
C ASN A 147 16.86 -17.47 -10.73
N GLY A 148 17.47 -17.36 -9.56
CA GLY A 148 18.83 -16.87 -9.36
C GLY A 148 19.02 -15.36 -9.59
N ARG A 149 17.95 -14.60 -9.88
CA ARG A 149 18.05 -13.15 -10.06
C ARG A 149 18.30 -12.47 -8.72
N SER A 150 19.10 -11.40 -8.73
CA SER A 150 19.41 -10.63 -7.54
C SER A 150 19.31 -9.13 -7.78
N VAL A 151 18.96 -8.38 -6.73
CA VAL A 151 18.97 -6.91 -6.71
C VAL A 151 19.58 -6.39 -5.41
N ILE A 152 20.14 -5.18 -5.44
CA ILE A 152 20.56 -4.44 -4.25
C ILE A 152 19.49 -3.43 -3.84
N LEU A 153 19.14 -3.43 -2.56
CA LEU A 153 18.08 -2.61 -1.98
C LEU A 153 18.57 -1.84 -0.76
N ARG A 154 17.99 -0.65 -0.57
CA ARG A 154 18.08 0.11 0.68
C ARG A 154 16.97 -0.31 1.62
N VAL A 155 17.31 -0.76 2.81
CA VAL A 155 16.35 -1.01 3.88
C VAL A 155 16.11 0.32 4.60
N ASN A 156 14.92 0.88 4.43
CA ASN A 156 14.52 2.16 5.01
C ASN A 156 13.24 2.07 5.87
N ASP A 157 12.58 0.90 5.89
CA ASP A 157 11.31 0.73 6.58
C ASP A 157 11.27 -0.49 7.52
N ARG A 158 10.22 -0.57 8.34
CA ARG A 158 9.95 -1.66 9.29
C ARG A 158 8.79 -2.52 8.83
N GLY A 159 8.92 -3.82 9.04
CA GLY A 159 7.96 -4.84 8.60
C GLY A 159 8.69 -5.98 7.89
N PRO A 160 7.98 -6.95 7.28
CA PRO A 160 6.55 -7.22 7.41
C PRO A 160 6.12 -7.50 8.86
N PHE A 161 4.85 -7.26 9.21
CA PHE A 161 4.32 -7.59 10.56
C PHE A 161 3.28 -8.71 10.55
N TYR A 162 2.77 -9.04 9.37
CA TYR A 162 1.89 -10.15 9.13
C TYR A 162 2.72 -11.30 8.57
N SER A 163 2.45 -12.52 9.02
CA SER A 163 3.13 -13.78 8.63
C SER A 163 4.60 -13.94 9.06
N ASP A 164 5.18 -15.06 8.62
CA ASP A 164 6.57 -15.49 8.77
C ASP A 164 7.52 -14.86 7.73
N ARG A 165 7.03 -13.99 6.83
CA ARG A 165 7.86 -13.27 5.87
C ARG A 165 9.03 -12.54 6.53
N ILE A 166 10.16 -12.54 5.85
CA ILE A 166 11.40 -11.95 6.36
C ILE A 166 11.61 -10.53 5.83
N ILE A 167 11.08 -10.19 4.65
CA ILE A 167 11.31 -8.90 3.99
C ILE A 167 10.16 -8.54 3.05
N ASP A 168 9.81 -7.26 2.99
CA ASP A 168 8.87 -6.73 1.99
C ASP A 168 9.62 -5.76 1.08
N LEU A 169 9.55 -5.97 -0.24
CA LEU A 169 10.28 -5.20 -1.24
C LEU A 169 9.38 -4.14 -1.87
N SER A 170 9.97 -3.16 -2.54
CA SER A 170 9.21 -2.30 -3.46
C SER A 170 8.68 -3.10 -4.66
N TYR A 171 7.65 -2.57 -5.32
CA TYR A 171 7.09 -3.18 -6.54
C TYR A 171 8.15 -3.34 -7.64
N ALA A 172 8.97 -2.31 -7.89
CA ALA A 172 10.05 -2.39 -8.87
C ALA A 172 11.04 -3.52 -8.58
N ALA A 173 11.46 -3.66 -7.32
CA ALA A 173 12.38 -4.71 -6.92
C ALA A 173 11.79 -6.12 -7.09
N ALA A 174 10.53 -6.32 -6.69
CA ALA A 174 9.82 -7.58 -6.90
C ALA A 174 9.64 -7.93 -8.38
N LYS A 175 9.41 -6.91 -9.22
CA LYS A 175 9.30 -7.09 -10.68
C LYS A 175 10.64 -7.46 -11.31
N LYS A 176 11.75 -6.83 -10.92
CA LYS A 176 13.11 -7.21 -11.34
C LYS A 176 13.44 -8.65 -10.95
N LEU A 177 13.08 -9.04 -9.73
CA LEU A 177 13.24 -10.41 -9.23
C LEU A 177 12.26 -11.43 -9.81
N GLY A 178 11.27 -10.98 -10.59
CA GLY A 178 10.35 -11.85 -11.34
C GLY A 178 9.28 -12.53 -10.49
N TYR A 179 8.83 -11.90 -9.40
CA TYR A 179 7.75 -12.45 -8.57
C TYR A 179 6.62 -11.47 -8.26
N ALA A 180 6.65 -10.24 -8.81
CA ALA A 180 5.59 -9.25 -8.57
C ALA A 180 4.18 -9.79 -8.86
N GLU A 181 3.99 -10.48 -9.98
CA GLU A 181 2.70 -11.08 -10.38
C GLU A 181 2.24 -12.25 -9.49
N ILE A 182 3.19 -12.94 -8.85
CA ILE A 182 2.92 -14.07 -7.95
C ILE A 182 2.62 -13.54 -6.53
N GLY A 183 3.16 -12.36 -6.18
CA GLY A 183 3.00 -11.70 -4.88
C GLY A 183 4.13 -12.03 -3.90
N THR A 184 4.63 -13.27 -3.89
CA THR A 184 5.68 -13.72 -2.97
C THR A 184 6.74 -14.56 -3.66
N ALA A 185 7.92 -14.66 -3.03
CA ALA A 185 9.01 -15.53 -3.47
C ALA A 185 9.83 -16.02 -2.29
N HIS A 186 10.48 -17.18 -2.45
CA HIS A 186 11.52 -17.61 -1.52
C HIS A 186 12.84 -16.93 -1.92
N VAL A 187 13.42 -16.18 -0.97
CA VAL A 187 14.60 -15.35 -1.23
C VAL A 187 15.70 -15.60 -0.22
N ARG A 188 16.93 -15.30 -0.62
CA ARG A 188 18.07 -15.08 0.26
C ARG A 188 18.32 -13.59 0.40
N VAL A 189 18.45 -13.12 1.64
CA VAL A 189 18.77 -11.73 1.99
C VAL A 189 20.15 -11.71 2.63
N GLU A 190 21.06 -10.93 2.05
CA GLU A 190 22.45 -10.79 2.49
C GLU A 190 22.76 -9.31 2.73
N GLY A 191 23.28 -8.98 3.90
CA GLY A 191 23.71 -7.61 4.20
C GLY A 191 24.92 -7.20 3.36
N ILE A 192 25.01 -5.91 3.06
CA ILE A 192 26.12 -5.32 2.31
C ILE A 192 26.85 -4.33 3.21
N ASP A 193 28.16 -4.52 3.37
CA ASP A 193 29.06 -3.49 3.88
C ASP A 193 29.35 -2.47 2.76
N PRO A 194 28.87 -1.22 2.86
CA PRO A 194 29.14 -0.22 1.84
C PRO A 194 30.64 0.02 1.63
N GLN A 195 31.45 0.02 2.68
CA GLN A 195 32.89 0.29 2.56
C GLN A 195 33.58 -0.81 1.75
N GLN A 196 33.27 -2.08 2.03
CA GLN A 196 33.80 -3.20 1.25
C GLN A 196 33.27 -3.22 -0.18
N TRP A 197 31.98 -2.89 -0.37
CA TRP A 197 31.34 -2.84 -1.69
C TRP A 197 32.02 -1.85 -2.64
N TRP A 198 32.42 -0.68 -2.13
CA TRP A 198 33.16 0.33 -2.90
C TRP A 198 34.63 -0.06 -3.09
N ALA A 199 35.29 -0.60 -2.06
CA ALA A 199 36.67 -1.08 -2.16
C ALA A 199 36.86 -2.14 -3.24
N GLN A 200 35.92 -3.09 -3.36
CA GLN A 200 35.91 -4.12 -4.42
C GLN A 200 35.81 -3.54 -5.84
N ARG A 201 35.35 -2.29 -5.99
CA ARG A 201 35.24 -1.57 -7.27
C ARG A 201 36.39 -0.60 -7.51
N GLY A 202 37.40 -0.56 -6.62
CA GLY A 202 38.50 0.40 -6.71
C GLY A 202 38.04 1.84 -6.53
N GLN A 203 36.92 2.06 -5.83
CA GLN A 203 36.30 3.36 -5.64
C GLN A 203 36.17 3.66 -4.14
N THR A 204 36.14 4.93 -3.77
CA THR A 204 35.87 5.34 -2.39
C THR A 204 34.36 5.51 -2.19
N PRO A 205 33.82 5.04 -1.04
CA PRO A 205 32.42 5.28 -0.75
C PRO A 205 32.15 6.79 -0.69
N PRO A 206 31.10 7.30 -1.36
CA PRO A 206 30.65 8.65 -1.09
C PRO A 206 30.25 8.69 0.38
N MET A 207 30.96 9.51 1.15
CA MET A 207 30.50 9.88 2.48
C MET A 207 29.24 10.71 2.26
N VAL A 208 28.11 10.29 2.84
CA VAL A 208 26.89 11.10 2.80
C VAL A 208 27.13 12.32 3.68
N LEU A 209 27.75 13.37 3.13
CA LEU A 209 27.86 14.69 3.76
C LEU A 209 26.62 15.55 3.49
N LYS A 210 25.58 14.97 2.88
CA LYS A 210 24.32 15.64 2.59
C LYS A 210 23.24 14.59 2.48
N GLU A 211 22.33 14.57 3.44
CA GLU A 211 20.96 14.18 3.15
C GLU A 211 20.56 14.84 1.83
N PRO A 212 19.82 14.17 0.91
CA PRO A 212 19.27 14.88 -0.23
C PRO A 212 18.55 16.10 0.34
N GLN A 213 19.01 17.30 -0.04
CA GLN A 213 18.23 18.50 0.16
C GLN A 213 16.93 18.21 -0.57
N VAL A 214 15.88 17.89 0.19
CA VAL A 214 14.52 18.23 -0.20
C VAL A 214 14.63 19.60 -0.84
N ALA A 215 14.25 19.71 -2.11
CA ALA A 215 14.09 21.01 -2.74
C ALA A 215 13.33 21.85 -1.72
N GLN A 216 13.99 22.88 -1.18
CA GLN A 216 13.38 23.77 -0.22
C GLN A 216 12.13 24.28 -0.92
N THR A 217 10.98 23.76 -0.51
CA THR A 217 9.70 24.33 -0.90
C THR A 217 9.80 25.78 -0.50
N GLN A 218 9.82 26.67 -1.49
CA GLN A 218 9.78 28.10 -1.25
C GLN A 218 8.66 28.32 -0.23
N ALA A 219 9.01 28.92 0.90
CA ALA A 219 8.07 29.18 1.97
C ALA A 219 6.90 29.98 1.39
N ILE A 220 5.75 29.32 1.25
CA ILE A 220 4.50 30.01 1.04
C ILE A 220 4.31 30.91 2.28
N PRO A 221 3.97 32.20 2.13
CA PRO A 221 3.72 33.06 3.27
C PRO A 221 2.65 32.40 4.15
N ALA A 222 2.95 32.32 5.45
CA ALA A 222 2.10 31.70 6.45
C ALA A 222 0.67 32.23 6.31
N SER A 223 -0.26 31.34 5.96
CA SER A 223 -1.68 31.61 6.12
C SER A 223 -1.91 31.87 7.60
N THR A 224 -2.42 33.05 7.95
CA THR A 224 -2.86 33.44 9.30
C THR A 224 -4.14 32.70 9.73
N GLY A 225 -4.35 31.47 9.24
CA GLY A 225 -5.41 30.59 9.71
C GLY A 225 -5.08 30.11 11.11
N ARG A 226 -6.00 30.30 12.05
CA ARG A 226 -5.95 29.71 13.39
C ARG A 226 -5.55 28.24 13.28
N VAL A 227 -4.51 27.85 14.02
CA VAL A 227 -4.22 26.46 14.34
C VAL A 227 -5.48 25.93 15.04
N GLU A 228 -6.24 25.06 14.36
CA GLU A 228 -7.16 24.20 15.09
C GLU A 228 -6.30 23.26 15.92
N GLN A 229 -6.17 23.62 17.19
CA GLN A 229 -5.55 22.80 18.21
C GLN A 229 -6.38 21.52 18.31
N TRP A 230 -5.92 20.49 17.62
CA TRP A 230 -6.49 19.15 17.74
C TRP A 230 -6.37 18.71 19.20
N THR A 231 -7.49 18.80 19.90
CA THR A 231 -7.63 18.26 21.25
C THR A 231 -8.11 16.83 21.03
N PRO A 232 -7.30 15.80 21.35
CA PRO A 232 -7.76 14.43 21.24
C PRO A 232 -9.05 14.31 22.08
N PRO A 233 -10.11 13.64 21.57
CA PRO A 233 -11.28 13.38 22.38
C PRO A 233 -10.83 12.70 23.67
N PRO A 234 -11.39 13.08 24.84
CA PRO A 234 -11.01 12.45 26.10
C PRO A 234 -11.14 10.95 25.92
N GLN A 235 -10.06 10.24 26.24
CA GLN A 235 -10.07 8.78 26.32
C GLN A 235 -11.27 8.41 27.17
N GLN A 236 -12.29 7.84 26.54
CA GLN A 236 -13.26 7.00 27.23
C GLN A 236 -12.50 5.76 27.66
N HIS A 237 -11.66 5.90 28.69
CA HIS A 237 -11.34 4.80 29.55
C HIS A 237 -12.68 4.35 30.12
N ALA A 238 -13.22 3.27 29.57
CA ALA A 238 -14.13 2.45 30.33
C ALA A 238 -13.42 2.15 31.66
N ALA A 239 -14.09 2.47 32.77
CA ALA A 239 -13.57 2.21 34.11
C ALA A 239 -13.10 0.76 34.21
N PRO A 240 -12.06 0.46 35.01
CA PRO A 240 -11.65 -0.91 35.28
C PRO A 240 -12.84 -1.65 35.88
N VAL A 241 -13.46 -2.52 35.08
CA VAL A 241 -14.52 -3.40 35.55
C VAL A 241 -13.82 -4.45 36.40
N VAL A 242 -14.05 -4.36 37.70
CA VAL A 242 -13.68 -5.36 38.70
C VAL A 242 -14.18 -6.73 38.19
N PRO A 243 -13.38 -7.81 38.24
CA PRO A 243 -13.86 -9.13 37.86
C PRO A 243 -14.95 -9.56 38.84
N VAL A 244 -16.21 -9.44 38.41
CA VAL A 244 -17.32 -10.17 39.02
C VAL A 244 -17.07 -11.64 38.71
N GLN A 245 -16.84 -12.42 39.77
CA GLN A 245 -16.88 -13.87 39.72
C GLN A 245 -18.31 -14.26 39.31
N VAL A 246 -18.50 -14.58 38.03
CA VAL A 246 -19.69 -15.30 37.59
C VAL A 246 -19.40 -16.77 37.84
N ALA A 247 -20.23 -17.34 38.70
CA ALA A 247 -20.32 -18.75 38.98
C ALA A 247 -20.33 -19.58 37.69
N GLY A 248 -19.82 -20.82 37.81
CA GLY A 248 -19.70 -21.75 36.71
C GLY A 248 -20.98 -22.00 35.92
N ASN A 249 -20.76 -22.64 34.77
CA ASN A 249 -21.74 -23.28 33.90
C ASN A 249 -22.62 -22.33 33.07
N ASN A 250 -22.10 -21.96 31.90
CA ASN A 250 -22.74 -22.24 30.59
C ASN A 250 -21.94 -21.55 29.47
N VAL A 251 -20.99 -22.28 28.88
CA VAL A 251 -20.81 -22.14 27.43
C VAL A 251 -22.13 -22.61 26.83
N PRO A 252 -22.85 -21.86 25.98
CA PRO A 252 -23.91 -22.46 25.20
C PRO A 252 -23.26 -23.45 24.24
N ALA A 253 -23.08 -24.67 24.72
CA ALA A 253 -23.08 -25.85 23.86
C ALA A 253 -24.52 -25.97 23.35
N GLY A 254 -24.74 -25.52 22.12
CA GLY A 254 -26.05 -25.49 21.46
C GLY A 254 -26.33 -24.09 20.92
N SER A 255 -26.34 -23.85 19.62
CA SER A 255 -27.05 -24.59 18.57
C SER A 255 -26.28 -24.53 17.25
N GLY A 256 -26.43 -25.56 16.40
CA GLY A 256 -25.67 -25.78 15.16
C GLY A 256 -25.76 -24.68 14.11
N GLY A 257 -25.05 -23.56 14.34
CA GLY A 257 -24.85 -22.50 13.36
C GLY A 257 -24.09 -23.03 12.16
N SER A 258 -24.65 -22.81 10.98
CA SER A 258 -24.01 -23.17 9.72
C SER A 258 -22.98 -22.11 9.35
N PHE A 259 -21.80 -22.53 8.91
CA PHE A 259 -20.76 -21.64 8.41
C PHE A 259 -20.60 -21.84 6.90
N LEU A 260 -20.32 -20.75 6.18
CA LEU A 260 -19.93 -20.83 4.77
C LEU A 260 -18.43 -20.62 4.66
N GLN A 261 -17.71 -21.63 4.16
CA GLN A 261 -16.31 -21.47 3.80
C GLN A 261 -16.22 -20.94 2.37
N VAL A 262 -15.65 -19.74 2.22
CA VAL A 262 -15.54 -19.06 0.92
C VAL A 262 -14.22 -19.38 0.22
N GLY A 263 -13.16 -19.63 1.00
CA GLY A 263 -11.85 -19.98 0.46
C GLY A 263 -10.90 -20.51 1.51
N ALA A 264 -9.82 -21.17 1.06
CA ALA A 264 -8.71 -21.59 1.90
C ALA A 264 -7.40 -21.25 1.18
N PHE A 265 -6.55 -20.47 1.84
CA PHE A 265 -5.32 -19.94 1.25
C PHE A 265 -4.11 -20.37 2.05
N ALA A 266 -3.03 -20.78 1.38
CA ALA A 266 -1.74 -20.94 2.04
C ALA A 266 -1.13 -19.58 2.44
N ASN A 267 -1.48 -18.50 1.73
CA ASN A 267 -1.03 -17.15 2.02
C ASN A 267 -2.03 -16.41 2.95
N PRO A 268 -1.61 -15.96 4.15
CA PRO A 268 -2.49 -15.22 5.07
C PRO A 268 -3.00 -13.89 4.51
N ASP A 269 -2.20 -13.18 3.70
CA ASP A 269 -2.60 -11.87 3.17
C ASP A 269 -3.71 -12.02 2.14
N ALA A 270 -3.67 -13.08 1.33
CA ALA A 270 -4.75 -13.42 0.41
C ALA A 270 -6.06 -13.72 1.16
N ALA A 271 -5.96 -14.38 2.32
CA ALA A 271 -7.12 -14.62 3.19
C ALA A 271 -7.67 -13.32 3.81
N GLU A 272 -6.80 -12.40 4.24
CA GLU A 272 -7.20 -11.10 4.79
C GLU A 272 -7.83 -10.19 3.74
N LEU A 273 -7.29 -10.18 2.51
CA LEU A 273 -7.88 -9.46 1.37
C LEU A 273 -9.28 -9.98 1.04
N LEU A 274 -9.46 -11.30 1.00
CA LEU A 274 -10.78 -11.88 0.77
C LEU A 274 -11.74 -11.55 1.92
N ARG A 275 -11.27 -11.63 3.18
CA ARG A 275 -12.08 -11.28 4.36
C ARG A 275 -12.57 -9.83 4.27
N SER A 276 -11.66 -8.88 4.04
CA SER A 276 -12.00 -7.45 3.96
C SER A 276 -13.01 -7.18 2.83
N LYS A 277 -12.82 -7.81 1.67
CA LYS A 277 -13.74 -7.70 0.53
C LYS A 277 -15.11 -8.27 0.88
N LEU A 278 -15.17 -9.46 1.47
CA LEU A 278 -16.43 -10.07 1.90
C LEU A 278 -17.13 -9.23 2.96
N SER A 279 -16.42 -8.71 3.96
CA SER A 279 -17.03 -7.94 5.06
C SER A 279 -17.72 -6.65 4.60
N SER A 280 -17.38 -6.15 3.42
CA SER A 280 -18.04 -4.99 2.80
C SER A 280 -19.31 -5.33 2.02
N MET A 281 -19.53 -6.61 1.69
CA MET A 281 -20.60 -7.07 0.82
C MET A 281 -21.64 -7.95 1.53
N VAL A 282 -21.27 -8.57 2.65
CA VAL A 282 -22.17 -9.45 3.41
C VAL A 282 -22.31 -8.96 4.83
N SER A 283 -23.52 -9.03 5.37
CA SER A 283 -23.82 -8.60 6.73
C SER A 283 -23.37 -9.61 7.80
N ALA A 284 -23.07 -10.84 7.40
CA ALA A 284 -22.61 -11.89 8.31
C ALA A 284 -21.14 -11.70 8.72
N PRO A 285 -20.74 -12.13 9.93
CA PRO A 285 -19.37 -11.99 10.39
C PRO A 285 -18.41 -12.80 9.50
N VAL A 286 -17.35 -12.16 9.01
CA VAL A 286 -16.27 -12.83 8.26
C VAL A 286 -15.04 -12.95 9.14
N PHE A 287 -14.55 -14.17 9.33
CA PHE A 287 -13.37 -14.45 10.12
C PHE A 287 -12.46 -15.48 9.42
N ILE A 288 -11.19 -15.49 9.82
CA ILE A 288 -10.19 -16.40 9.28
C ILE A 288 -9.86 -17.43 10.35
N SER A 289 -9.93 -18.71 9.98
CA SER A 289 -9.49 -19.82 10.82
C SER A 289 -8.26 -20.45 10.19
N SER A 290 -7.15 -20.49 10.93
CA SER A 290 -5.91 -21.13 10.49
C SER A 290 -5.90 -22.59 10.93
N ILE A 291 -5.67 -23.53 10.01
CA ILE A 291 -5.47 -24.95 10.32
C ILE A 291 -4.16 -25.44 9.71
N VAL A 292 -3.48 -26.36 10.38
CA VAL A 292 -2.27 -27.01 9.84
C VAL A 292 -2.68 -28.36 9.26
N ARG A 293 -2.41 -28.58 7.97
CA ARG A 293 -2.68 -29.85 7.28
C ARG A 293 -1.46 -30.24 6.45
N ASN A 294 -0.94 -31.46 6.63
CA ASN A 294 0.23 -31.95 5.90
C ASN A 294 1.45 -31.00 5.97
N GLN A 295 1.77 -30.48 7.17
CA GLN A 295 2.86 -29.52 7.40
C GLN A 295 2.70 -28.15 6.72
N GLN A 296 1.54 -27.85 6.12
CA GLN A 296 1.22 -26.54 5.55
C GLN A 296 0.10 -25.86 6.36
N THR A 297 0.28 -24.58 6.68
CA THR A 297 -0.75 -23.76 7.31
C THR A 297 -1.71 -23.23 6.25
N LEU A 298 -3.00 -23.54 6.41
CA LEU A 298 -4.07 -23.06 5.55
C LEU A 298 -4.95 -22.07 6.33
N HIS A 299 -5.14 -20.90 5.77
CA HIS A 299 -6.01 -19.83 6.26
C HIS A 299 -7.37 -19.95 5.57
N ARG A 300 -8.36 -20.47 6.30
CA ARG A 300 -9.74 -20.66 5.83
C ARG A 300 -10.56 -19.42 6.13
N VAL A 301 -11.12 -18.79 5.09
CA VAL A 301 -12.03 -17.65 5.24
C VAL A 301 -13.45 -18.19 5.39
N ARG A 302 -14.07 -17.95 6.55
CA ARG A 302 -15.41 -18.43 6.91
C ARG A 302 -16.36 -17.28 7.18
N LEU A 303 -17.63 -17.52 6.89
CA LEU A 303 -18.75 -16.63 7.12
C LEU A 303 -19.72 -17.27 8.11
N GLY A 304 -20.11 -16.53 9.15
CA GLY A 304 -21.13 -16.95 10.10
C GLY A 304 -20.80 -16.58 11.55
N PRO A 305 -21.55 -17.13 12.52
CA PRO A 305 -22.61 -18.13 12.36
C PRO A 305 -23.82 -17.59 11.58
N ILE A 306 -24.38 -18.40 10.67
CA ILE A 306 -25.61 -18.10 9.91
C ILE A 306 -26.70 -19.06 10.38
N ASN A 307 -27.86 -18.51 10.73
CA ASN A 307 -28.94 -19.27 11.37
C ASN A 307 -30.14 -19.53 10.44
N SER A 308 -30.15 -18.93 9.24
CA SER A 308 -31.24 -19.05 8.27
C SER A 308 -30.75 -19.56 6.91
N GLN A 309 -31.48 -20.52 6.33
CA GLN A 309 -31.23 -21.02 4.97
C GLN A 309 -31.33 -19.89 3.92
N GLY A 310 -32.18 -18.90 4.15
CA GLY A 310 -32.31 -17.74 3.25
C GLY A 310 -31.05 -16.87 3.20
N GLU A 311 -30.40 -16.67 4.35
CA GLU A 311 -29.15 -15.90 4.45
C GLU A 311 -27.98 -16.65 3.82
N ILE A 312 -27.94 -17.99 3.95
CA ILE A 312 -26.94 -18.84 3.30
C ILE A 312 -27.02 -18.67 1.78
N GLN A 313 -28.23 -18.75 1.23
CA GLN A 313 -28.47 -18.60 -0.21
C GLN A 313 -28.08 -17.20 -0.70
N GLN A 314 -28.50 -16.15 0.01
CA GLN A 314 -28.13 -14.77 -0.32
C GLN A 314 -26.61 -14.54 -0.28
N ALA A 315 -25.92 -15.08 0.72
CA ALA A 315 -24.46 -14.99 0.82
C ALA A 315 -23.78 -15.75 -0.33
N GLN A 316 -24.24 -16.95 -0.67
CA GLN A 316 -23.72 -17.72 -1.80
C GLN A 316 -23.93 -17.01 -3.13
N ASP A 317 -25.11 -16.43 -3.35
CA ASP A 317 -25.42 -15.70 -4.58
C ASP A 317 -24.60 -14.40 -4.67
N SER A 318 -24.41 -13.68 -3.56
CA SER A 318 -23.54 -12.50 -3.51
C SER A 318 -22.08 -12.83 -3.84
N ILE A 319 -21.58 -13.96 -3.33
CA ILE A 319 -20.21 -14.44 -3.59
C ILE A 319 -20.05 -14.87 -5.06
N ARG A 320 -21.07 -15.55 -5.62
CA ARG A 320 -21.10 -15.96 -7.02
C ARG A 320 -21.12 -14.75 -7.96
N LEU A 321 -21.99 -13.77 -7.69
CA LEU A 321 -22.11 -12.53 -8.49
C LEU A 321 -20.83 -11.69 -8.40
N ALA A 322 -20.14 -11.69 -7.28
CA ALA A 322 -18.86 -11.00 -7.09
C ALA A 322 -17.65 -11.73 -7.70
N ASN A 323 -17.85 -12.90 -8.33
CA ASN A 323 -16.83 -13.78 -8.89
C ASN A 323 -15.70 -14.12 -7.88
N LEU A 324 -16.09 -14.35 -6.61
CA LEU A 324 -15.18 -14.58 -5.48
C LEU A 324 -14.93 -16.06 -5.17
N GLY A 325 -15.37 -16.96 -6.05
CA GLY A 325 -15.29 -18.41 -5.87
C GLY A 325 -16.62 -19.04 -5.47
N GLN A 326 -16.56 -20.27 -4.97
CA GLN A 326 -17.74 -21.05 -4.56
C GLN A 326 -17.73 -21.26 -3.05
N ALA A 327 -18.70 -20.66 -2.36
CA ALA A 327 -18.84 -20.83 -0.92
C ALA A 327 -19.49 -22.18 -0.58
N LYS A 328 -18.79 -23.00 0.19
CA LYS A 328 -19.24 -24.33 0.62
C LYS A 328 -19.77 -24.28 2.05
N LEU A 329 -20.94 -24.88 2.27
CA LEU A 329 -21.52 -25.05 3.59
C LEU A 329 -20.66 -26.01 4.42
N VAL A 330 -20.29 -25.60 5.64
CA VAL A 330 -19.52 -26.37 6.61
C VAL A 330 -20.14 -26.21 7.99
N THR A 331 -20.10 -27.29 8.78
CA THR A 331 -20.54 -27.26 10.19
C THR A 331 -19.44 -26.66 11.08
N ALA A 332 -19.79 -26.30 12.32
CA ALA A 332 -18.80 -25.96 13.33
C ALA A 332 -17.82 -27.14 13.48
N ASP A 333 -16.52 -26.86 13.43
CA ASP A 333 -15.44 -27.79 13.77
C ASP A 333 -15.07 -27.56 15.25
#